data_AF-A0A365ZWD4-F1
#
_entry.id   AF-A0A365ZWD4-F1
#
_cell.length_a   1.000
_cell.length_b   1.000
_cell.length_c   1.000
_cell.angle_alpha   90.00
_cell.angle_beta   90.00
_cell.angle_gamma   90.00
#
_symmetry.space_group_name_H-M   'P 1'
#
loop_
_entity.id
_entity.type
_entity.pdbx_description
1 polymer ?
#
loop_
_entity_poly.entity_id
_entity_poly.type
_entity_poly.pdbx_seq_one_letter_code
_entity_poly.pdbx_strand_id
1 'polypeptide(L)'
;MAVERSADPQQAAERIMQVAVECGVNAGEVIGLLDTVAGKGSVSITRDRGRDLPRVAHEIGMHVCPGGSGAPYRDVAAALSVLGRKQRAAS
;
A
#
# COMPACT_ATOMS: atom_id res chain seq x y z
N MET A 1 10.30 2.17 -18.49
CA MET A 1 10.08 1.34 -17.28
C MET A 1 8.65 0.84 -17.35
N ALA A 2 8.44 -0.47 -17.59
CA ALA A 2 7.11 -1.06 -17.57
C ALA A 2 6.63 -1.11 -16.12
N VAL A 3 5.45 -0.57 -15.83
CA VAL A 3 4.83 -0.77 -14.52
C VAL A 3 4.29 -2.20 -14.53
N GLU A 4 5.12 -3.13 -14.08
CA GLU A 4 4.71 -4.52 -13.90
C GLU A 4 3.67 -4.55 -12.78
N ARG A 5 2.40 -4.66 -13.17
CA ARG A 5 1.32 -5.02 -12.25
C ARG A 5 1.63 -6.42 -11.75
N SER A 6 2.12 -6.54 -10.52
CA SER A 6 2.42 -7.86 -9.97
C SER A 6 1.10 -8.50 -9.51
N ALA A 7 0.76 -9.66 -10.08
CA ALA A 7 -0.36 -10.46 -9.59
C ALA A 7 -0.06 -11.12 -8.23
N ASP A 8 1.21 -11.08 -7.81
CA ASP A 8 1.68 -11.61 -6.53
C ASP A 8 1.43 -10.61 -5.38
N PRO A 9 0.62 -10.99 -4.37
CA PRO A 9 0.27 -10.10 -3.26
C PRO A 9 1.47 -9.70 -2.39
N GLN A 10 2.49 -10.54 -2.29
CA GLN A 10 3.67 -10.29 -1.48
C GLN A 10 4.56 -9.22 -2.13
N GLN A 11 4.84 -9.36 -3.43
CA GLN A 11 5.57 -8.35 -4.21
C GLN A 11 4.83 -7.01 -4.25
N ALA A 12 3.50 -7.04 -4.42
CA ALA A 12 2.67 -5.84 -4.36
C ALA A 12 2.83 -5.13 -2.99
N ALA A 13 2.72 -5.88 -1.89
CA ALA A 13 2.87 -5.34 -0.54
C ALA A 13 4.28 -4.78 -0.28
N GLU A 14 5.33 -5.46 -0.73
CA GLU A 14 6.72 -5.01 -0.62
C GLU A 14 6.94 -3.70 -1.39
N ARG A 15 6.40 -3.62 -2.62
CA ARG A 15 6.50 -2.42 -3.45
C ARG A 15 5.76 -1.23 -2.83
N ILE A 16 4.54 -1.45 -2.33
CA ILE A 16 3.76 -0.42 -1.63
C ILE A 16 4.51 0.07 -0.39
N MET A 17 5.08 -0.84 0.41
CA MET A 17 5.86 -0.49 1.59
C MET A 17 7.14 0.27 1.26
N GLN A 18 7.82 -0.07 0.16
CA GLN A 18 8.98 0.68 -0.31
C GLN A 18 8.62 2.13 -0.62
N VAL A 19 7.54 2.35 -1.39
CA VAL A 19 7.05 3.70 -1.71
C VAL A 19 6.59 4.42 -0.44
N ALA A 20 5.95 3.72 0.51
CA ALA A 20 5.53 4.30 1.77
C ALA A 20 6.71 4.84 2.59
N VAL A 21 7.81 4.09 2.69
CA VAL A 21 9.04 4.54 3.37
C VAL A 21 9.64 5.77 2.69
N GLU A 22 9.74 5.78 1.35
CA GLU A 22 10.19 6.96 0.59
C GLU A 22 9.30 8.18 0.81
N CYS A 23 8.01 7.96 1.07
CA CYS A 23 7.01 8.98 1.29
C CYS A 23 6.82 9.33 2.78
N GLY A 24 7.61 8.78 3.71
CA GLY A 24 7.46 9.04 5.14
C GLY A 24 6.14 8.54 5.75
N VAL A 25 5.51 7.54 5.12
CA VAL A 25 4.22 6.96 5.53
C VAL A 25 4.46 5.63 6.25
N ASN A 26 3.84 5.44 7.42
CA ASN A 26 4.02 4.22 8.19
C ASN A 26 3.07 3.08 7.77
N ALA A 27 3.36 1.85 8.18
CA ALA A 27 2.57 0.67 7.80
C ALA A 27 1.08 0.75 8.20
N GLY A 28 0.75 1.40 9.33
CA GLY A 28 -0.63 1.59 9.76
C GLY A 28 -1.40 2.55 8.84
N GLU A 29 -0.75 3.64 8.42
CA GLU A 29 -1.30 4.57 7.44
C GLU A 29 -1.48 3.90 6.06
N VAL A 30 -0.54 3.06 5.64
CA VAL A 30 -0.65 2.28 4.39
C VAL A 30 -1.88 1.37 4.38
N ILE A 31 -2.18 0.68 5.49
CA ILE A 31 -3.37 -0.16 5.59
C ILE A 31 -4.65 0.68 5.47
N GLY A 32 -4.70 1.85 6.12
CA GLY A 32 -5.84 2.77 5.99
C GLY A 32 -6.02 3.32 4.56
N LEU A 33 -4.92 3.59 3.85
CA LEU A 33 -4.95 3.96 2.45
C LEU A 33 -5.41 2.80 1.56
N LEU A 34 -4.98 1.57 1.85
CA LEU A 34 -5.43 0.37 1.14
C LEU A 34 -6.94 0.19 1.26
N ASP A 35 -7.49 0.34 2.47
CA ASP A 35 -8.93 0.29 2.70
C ASP A 35 -9.67 1.38 1.93
N THR A 36 -9.11 2.59 1.89
CA THR A 36 -9.69 3.74 1.17
C THR A 36 -9.71 3.49 -0.33
N VAL A 37 -8.59 3.06 -0.94
CA VAL A 37 -8.50 2.78 -2.37
C VAL A 37 -9.39 1.61 -2.78
N ALA A 38 -9.55 0.61 -1.91
CA ALA A 38 -10.45 -0.53 -2.14
C ALA A 38 -11.94 -0.22 -1.88
N GLY A 39 -12.31 1.02 -1.51
CA GLY A 39 -13.68 1.41 -1.22
C GLY A 39 -14.26 0.82 0.07
N LYS A 40 -13.39 0.42 1.01
CA LYS A 40 -13.73 -0.20 2.30
C LYS A 40 -13.57 0.72 3.50
N GLY A 41 -12.97 1.88 3.31
CA GLY A 41 -12.74 2.89 4.34
C GLY A 41 -12.70 4.29 3.76
N SER A 42 -12.48 5.28 4.62
CA SER A 42 -12.36 6.68 4.23
C SER A 42 -11.28 7.38 5.05
N VAL A 43 -10.12 7.57 4.45
CA VAL A 43 -9.03 8.40 4.97
C VAL A 43 -8.80 9.57 4.02
N SER A 44 -8.60 10.77 4.57
CA SER A 44 -8.21 11.92 3.75
C SER A 44 -6.83 11.70 3.14
N ILE A 45 -6.76 11.65 1.81
CA ILE A 45 -5.51 11.49 1.06
C ILE A 45 -4.94 12.88 0.79
N THR A 46 -4.14 13.39 1.73
CA THR A 46 -3.51 14.72 1.65
C THR A 46 -1.99 14.63 1.55
N ARG A 47 -1.39 15.70 1.04
CA ARG A 47 0.07 15.86 1.00
C ARG A 47 0.48 16.87 2.07
N ASP A 48 1.43 16.49 2.92
CA ASP A 48 1.96 17.34 3.99
C ASP A 48 3.50 17.42 3.92
N ARG A 49 4.12 18.31 4.69
CA ARG A 49 5.59 18.36 4.79
C ARG A 49 6.12 17.03 5.34
N GLY A 50 6.80 16.27 4.48
CA GLY A 50 7.40 14.98 4.82
C GLY A 50 6.49 13.77 4.61
N ARG A 51 5.26 13.95 4.09
CA ARG A 51 4.35 12.84 3.78
C ARG A 51 3.66 13.00 2.42
N ASP A 52 3.66 11.93 1.62
CA ASP A 52 3.02 11.89 0.31
C ASP A 52 2.01 10.73 0.19
N LEU A 53 0.88 10.87 0.88
CA LEU A 53 -0.23 9.90 0.82
C LEU A 53 -0.79 9.71 -0.61
N PRO A 54 -0.91 10.75 -1.47
CA PRO A 54 -1.34 10.58 -2.85
C PRO A 54 -0.45 9.63 -3.65
N ARG A 55 0.88 9.71 -3.48
CA ARG A 55 1.83 8.81 -4.16
C ARG A 55 1.66 7.37 -3.70
N VAL A 56 1.48 7.14 -2.39
CA VAL A 56 1.23 5.79 -1.84
C VAL A 56 -0.11 5.24 -2.32
N ALA A 57 -1.17 6.05 -2.32
CA ALA A 57 -2.48 5.66 -2.81
C ALA A 57 -2.47 5.31 -4.31
N HIS A 58 -1.71 6.06 -5.11
CA HIS A 58 -1.49 5.73 -6.52
C HIS A 58 -0.81 4.37 -6.68
N GLU A 59 0.26 4.10 -5.93
CA GLU A 59 0.95 2.80 -5.97
C GLU A 59 0.01 1.65 -5.58
N ILE A 60 -0.81 1.84 -4.54
CA ILE A 60 -1.85 0.86 -4.15
C ILE A 60 -2.81 0.61 -5.32
N GLY A 61 -3.31 1.67 -5.97
CA GLY A 61 -4.23 1.54 -7.10
C GLY A 61 -3.61 0.85 -8.33
N MET A 62 -2.28 0.85 -8.46
CA MET A 62 -1.58 0.16 -9.54
C MET A 62 -1.47 -1.35 -9.31
N HIS A 63 -1.40 -1.80 -8.05
CA HIS A 63 -1.18 -3.21 -7.70
C HIS A 63 -2.43 -3.92 -7.15
N VAL A 64 -3.38 -3.17 -6.59
CA VAL A 64 -4.61 -3.70 -6.00
C VAL A 64 -5.76 -3.44 -6.94
N CYS A 65 -6.45 -4.49 -7.37
CA CYS A 65 -7.53 -4.35 -8.33
C CYS A 65 -8.90 -4.24 -7.64
N PRO A 66 -9.60 -3.10 -7.77
CA PRO A 66 -11.05 -3.05 -7.55
C PRO A 66 -11.74 -3.60 -8.81
N GLY A 67 -11.81 -4.93 -8.95
CA GLY A 67 -12.62 -5.60 -10.00
C GLY A 67 -11.90 -6.09 -11.28
N GLY A 68 -10.59 -6.38 -11.27
CA GLY A 68 -9.83 -6.86 -12.45
C GLY A 68 -8.43 -7.44 -12.16
N SER A 69 -7.52 -7.42 -13.17
CA SER A 69 -6.14 -7.95 -13.12
C SER A 69 -5.18 -7.16 -12.21
N GLY A 70 -5.07 -7.61 -10.96
CA GLY A 70 -4.14 -7.14 -9.92
C GLY A 70 -4.20 -8.10 -8.71
N ALA A 71 -3.40 -7.88 -7.67
CA ALA A 71 -3.41 -8.75 -6.49
C ALA A 71 -4.71 -8.57 -5.68
N PRO A 72 -5.32 -9.66 -5.14
CA PRO A 72 -6.53 -9.56 -4.34
C PRO A 72 -6.29 -8.73 -3.08
N TYR A 73 -7.18 -7.76 -2.81
CA TYR A 73 -7.09 -6.88 -1.64
C TYR A 73 -6.80 -7.63 -0.34
N ARG A 74 -7.48 -8.78 -0.11
CA ARG A 74 -7.36 -9.52 1.16
C ARG A 74 -5.94 -10.05 1.37
N ASP A 75 -5.29 -10.47 0.28
CA ASP A 75 -3.96 -11.06 0.33
C ASP A 75 -2.90 -9.97 0.48
N VAL A 76 -3.09 -8.83 -0.19
CA VAL A 76 -2.22 -7.64 -0.02
C VAL A 76 -2.32 -7.08 1.40
N ALA A 77 -3.54 -6.99 1.96
CA ALA A 77 -3.74 -6.54 3.34
C ALA A 77 -3.06 -7.48 4.36
N ALA A 78 -3.15 -8.80 4.13
CA ALA A 78 -2.47 -9.79 4.97
C ALA A 78 -0.94 -9.66 4.87
N ALA A 79 -0.39 -9.50 3.66
CA ALA A 79 1.04 -9.32 3.43
C ALA A 79 1.57 -8.02 4.08
N LEU A 80 0.86 -6.90 3.91
CA LEU A 80 1.19 -5.63 4.56
C LEU A 80 1.18 -5.74 6.10
N SER A 81 0.22 -6.49 6.66
CA SER A 81 0.15 -6.73 8.10
C SER A 81 1.35 -7.53 8.62
N VAL A 82 1.88 -8.48 7.83
CA VAL A 82 3.11 -9.21 8.16
C VAL A 82 4.33 -8.28 8.09
N LEU A 83 4.45 -7.48 7.03
CA LEU A 83 5.56 -6.55 6.84
C LEU A 83 5.59 -5.46 7.93
N GLY A 84 4.44 -4.90 8.30
CA GLY A 84 4.34 -3.92 9.38
C GLY A 84 4.78 -4.48 10.74
N ARG A 85 4.47 -5.74 11.04
CA ARG A 85 4.97 -6.42 12.25
C ARG A 85 6.49 -6.61 12.23
N LYS A 86 7.07 -6.95 11.07
CA LYS A 86 8.52 -7.09 10.91
C LYS A 86 9.26 -5.77 11.11
N GLN A 87 8.74 -4.65 10.59
CA GLN A 87 9.35 -3.33 10.81
C GLN A 87 9.37 -2.93 12.29
N ARG A 88 8.29 -3.23 13.01
CA ARG A 88 8.19 -2.94 14.45
C ARG A 88 9.12 -3.80 15.31
N ALA A 89 9.45 -5.02 14.87
CA ALA A 89 10.39 -5.89 15.58
C ALA A 89 11.88 -5.54 15.29
N ALA A 90 12.14 -4.76 14.25
CA ALA A 90 13.49 -4.34 13.85
C ALA A 90 13.86 -2.92 14.31
N SER A 91 12.94 -2.21 14.97
CA SER A 91 13.13 -0.88 15.57
C SER A 91 13.25 -0.98 17.08
#